data_AF-A0A9E2SCJ2-F1
#
_entry.id   AF-A0A9E2SCJ2-F1
#
_cell.length_a   1.000
_cell.length_b   1.000
_cell.length_c   1.000
_cell.angle_alpha   90.00
_cell.angle_beta   90.00
_cell.angle_gamma   90.00
#
_symmetry.space_group_name_H-M   'P 1'
#
loop_
_entity.id
_entity.type
_entity.pdbx_description
1 polymer ?
#
loop_
_entity_poly.entity_id
_entity_poly.type
_entity_poly.pdbx_seq_one_letter_code
_entity_poly.pdbx_strand_id
1 'polypeptide(L)'
;MLKAKDEELHTLHLKIDSINHMGDASMQLYNELKIQYPDLLGITMSSANIVSSLKKNEPAVLIVLDFARAKPISEKKKIEGWLKVRLSQSNIDVVFRK
;
A
#
# COMPACT_ATOMS: atom_id res chain seq x y z
N MET A 1 -21.91 19.08 -23.87
CA MET A 1 -21.57 19.45 -22.48
C MET A 1 -22.04 18.46 -21.43
N LEU A 2 -23.25 17.86 -21.54
CA LEU A 2 -23.73 16.88 -20.54
C LEU A 2 -22.86 15.59 -20.44
N LYS A 3 -22.52 14.97 -21.57
CA LYS A 3 -21.72 13.72 -21.59
C LYS A 3 -20.35 13.84 -20.93
N ALA A 4 -19.66 14.97 -21.12
CA ALA A 4 -18.35 15.20 -20.51
C ALA A 4 -18.43 15.34 -18.98
N LYS A 5 -19.53 15.90 -18.45
CA LYS A 5 -19.76 15.96 -17.00
C LYS A 5 -20.10 14.58 -16.42
N ASP A 6 -20.85 13.77 -17.15
CA ASP A 6 -21.18 12.40 -16.71
C ASP A 6 -19.93 11.48 -16.69
N GLU A 7 -19.04 11.61 -17.67
CA GLU A 7 -17.75 10.90 -17.69
C GLU A 7 -16.81 11.32 -16.55
N GLU A 8 -16.80 12.63 -16.23
CA GLU A 8 -16.04 13.16 -15.11
C GLU A 8 -16.59 12.64 -13.77
N LEU A 9 -17.91 12.68 -13.57
CA LEU A 9 -18.56 12.11 -12.39
C LEU A 9 -18.32 10.62 -12.22
N HIS A 10 -18.34 9.85 -13.32
CA HIS A 10 -18.03 8.43 -13.29
C HIS A 10 -16.56 8.17 -12.91
N THR A 11 -15.63 8.94 -13.48
CA THR A 11 -14.20 8.84 -13.16
C THR A 11 -13.92 9.20 -11.70
N LEU A 12 -14.62 10.21 -11.16
CA LEU A 12 -14.54 10.57 -9.76
C LEU A 12 -15.06 9.46 -8.85
N HIS A 13 -16.20 8.84 -9.16
CA HIS A 13 -16.71 7.70 -8.39
C HIS A 13 -15.73 6.53 -8.36
N LEU A 14 -15.17 6.15 -9.52
CA LEU A 14 -14.17 5.09 -9.60
C LEU A 14 -12.92 5.38 -8.74
N LYS A 15 -12.51 6.65 -8.68
CA LYS A 15 -11.40 7.07 -7.80
C LYS A 15 -11.78 6.98 -6.32
N ILE A 16 -12.98 7.42 -5.95
CA ILE A 16 -13.47 7.35 -4.56
C ILE A 16 -13.54 5.90 -4.10
N ASP A 17 -14.10 5.03 -4.92
CA ASP A 17 -14.19 3.60 -4.62
C ASP A 17 -12.79 3.00 -4.45
N SER A 18 -11.85 3.30 -5.36
CA SER A 18 -10.47 2.82 -5.24
C SER A 18 -9.78 3.32 -3.96
N ILE A 19 -10.04 4.56 -3.52
CA ILE A 19 -9.48 5.13 -2.29
C ILE A 19 -10.08 4.44 -1.07
N ASN A 20 -11.40 4.22 -1.06
CA ASN A 20 -12.08 3.55 0.05
C ASN A 20 -11.59 2.10 0.21
N HIS A 21 -11.50 1.36 -0.89
CA HIS A 21 -10.97 -0.02 -0.87
C HIS A 21 -9.52 -0.07 -0.39
N MET A 22 -8.68 0.92 -0.73
CA MET A 22 -7.31 1.01 -0.21
C MET A 22 -7.29 1.35 1.29
N GLY A 23 -8.19 2.21 1.75
CA GLY A 23 -8.33 2.56 3.17
C GLY A 23 -8.69 1.34 4.02
N ASP A 24 -9.69 0.58 3.59
CA ASP A 24 -10.13 -0.64 4.27
C ASP A 24 -9.03 -1.71 4.28
N ALA A 25 -8.36 -1.92 3.16
CA ALA A 25 -7.22 -2.84 3.07
C ALA A 25 -6.06 -2.42 3.99
N SER A 26 -5.76 -1.11 4.07
CA SER A 26 -4.74 -0.58 4.96
C SER A 26 -5.09 -0.79 6.43
N MET A 27 -6.36 -0.60 6.81
CA MET A 27 -6.82 -0.83 8.17
C MET A 27 -6.78 -2.31 8.55
N GLN A 28 -7.18 -3.20 7.63
CA GLN A 28 -7.10 -4.64 7.84
C GLN A 28 -5.65 -5.08 8.03
N LEU A 29 -4.74 -4.64 7.16
CA LEU A 29 -3.31 -4.95 7.28
C LEU A 29 -2.71 -4.41 8.57
N TYR A 30 -3.09 -3.20 9.00
CA TYR A 30 -2.68 -2.65 10.28
C TYR A 30 -3.05 -3.58 11.43
N ASN A 31 -4.32 -3.98 11.51
CA ASN A 31 -4.83 -4.81 12.59
C ASN A 31 -4.13 -6.17 12.65
N GLU A 32 -3.90 -6.80 11.50
CA GLU A 32 -3.21 -8.09 11.40
C GLU A 32 -1.74 -7.98 11.83
N LEU A 33 -1.02 -6.96 11.34
CA LEU A 33 0.38 -6.75 11.70
C LEU A 33 0.54 -6.31 13.15
N LYS A 34 -0.37 -5.50 13.70
CA LYS A 34 -0.31 -4.99 15.07
C LYS A 34 -0.38 -6.12 16.11
N ILE A 35 -1.10 -7.20 15.82
CA ILE A 35 -1.15 -8.40 16.67
C ILE A 35 0.24 -9.05 16.80
N GLN A 36 0.97 -9.15 15.69
CA GLN A 36 2.30 -9.78 15.64
C GLN A 36 3.41 -8.82 16.06
N TYR A 37 3.21 -7.52 15.80
CA TYR A 37 4.18 -6.46 16.03
C TYR A 37 3.53 -5.32 16.85
N PRO A 38 3.43 -5.46 18.19
CA PRO A 38 2.78 -4.47 19.04
C PRO A 38 3.40 -3.08 19.00
N ASP A 39 4.65 -2.95 18.57
CA ASP A 39 5.36 -1.68 18.41
C ASP A 39 5.16 -1.01 17.04
N LEU A 40 4.30 -1.55 16.17
CA LEU A 40 3.84 -0.88 14.96
C LEU A 40 2.95 0.32 15.35
N LEU A 41 3.33 1.52 14.92
CA LEU A 41 2.62 2.77 15.21
C LEU A 41 1.61 3.12 14.11
N GLY A 42 1.91 2.75 12.87
CA GLY A 42 1.04 3.04 11.74
C GLY A 42 1.47 2.33 10.47
N ILE A 43 0.54 2.32 9.53
CA ILE A 43 0.74 1.87 8.15
C ILE A 43 0.14 2.92 7.21
N THR A 44 0.78 3.12 6.07
CA THR A 44 0.22 3.91 4.98
C THR A 44 0.41 3.14 3.69
N MET A 45 -0.66 3.00 2.93
CA MET A 45 -0.64 2.38 1.61
C MET A 45 -0.95 3.42 0.54
N SER A 46 -0.18 3.40 -0.54
CA SER A 46 -0.39 4.27 -1.68
C SER A 46 -0.17 3.52 -2.99
N SER A 47 -0.92 3.90 -4.01
CA SER A 47 -0.67 3.44 -5.37
C SER A 47 0.53 4.22 -5.91
N ALA A 48 1.53 3.50 -6.40
CA ALA A 48 2.77 4.06 -6.93
C ALA A 48 3.06 3.49 -8.33
N ASN A 49 3.98 4.12 -9.04
CA ASN A 49 4.55 3.56 -10.26
C ASN A 49 6.05 3.39 -10.03
N ILE A 50 6.58 2.19 -10.28
CA ILE A 50 8.02 1.97 -10.27
C ILE A 50 8.57 2.59 -11.55
N VAL A 51 9.31 3.70 -11.41
CA VAL A 51 10.02 4.33 -12.51
C VAL A 51 11.42 3.72 -12.58
N SER A 52 11.72 3.00 -13.66
CA SER A 52 13.07 2.49 -13.94
C SER A 52 13.48 2.90 -15.36
N SER A 53 14.78 3.12 -15.58
CA SER A 53 15.31 3.44 -16.91
C SER A 53 15.16 2.30 -17.93
N LEU A 54 14.85 1.08 -17.48
CA LEU A 54 14.86 -0.15 -18.29
C LEU A 54 13.47 -0.76 -18.51
N LYS A 55 12.43 -0.33 -17.80
CA LYS A 55 11.07 -0.85 -17.92
C LYS A 55 10.02 0.26 -17.90
N LYS A 56 8.94 0.07 -18.65
CA LYS A 56 7.71 0.88 -18.57
C LYS A 56 7.26 0.96 -17.11
N ASN A 57 6.75 2.12 -16.71
CA ASN A 57 6.12 2.36 -15.40
C ASN A 57 5.22 1.17 -15.03
N GLU A 58 5.68 0.33 -14.10
CA GLU A 58 4.90 -0.79 -13.60
C GLU A 58 4.09 -0.30 -12.39
N PRO A 59 2.77 -0.56 -12.34
CA PRO A 59 1.98 -0.24 -11.17
C PRO A 59 2.51 -1.03 -9.98
N ALA A 60 2.67 -0.35 -8.86
CA ALA A 60 3.15 -0.91 -7.61
C ALA A 60 2.37 -0.33 -6.44
N VAL A 61 2.44 -1.02 -5.30
CA VAL A 61 1.90 -0.50 -4.04
C VAL A 61 3.06 -0.11 -3.15
N LEU A 62 3.08 1.15 -2.74
CA LEU A 62 4.00 1.64 -1.72
C LEU A 62 3.35 1.44 -0.35
N ILE A 63 4.06 0.75 0.53
CA ILE A 63 3.65 0.50 1.92
C ILE A 63 4.69 1.12 2.83
N VAL A 64 4.27 2.05 3.66
CA VAL A 64 5.11 2.64 4.70
C VAL A 64 4.68 2.06 6.03
N LEU A 65 5.61 1.45 6.75
CA LEU A 65 5.40 0.91 8.09
C LEU A 65 6.19 1.73 9.09
N ASP A 66 5.50 2.28 10.08
CA ASP A 66 6.11 3.06 11.14
C ASP A 66 6.19 2.25 12.43
N PHE A 67 7.38 2.08 12.98
CA PHE A 67 7.61 1.30 14.19
C PHE A 67 8.28 2.16 15.26
N ALA A 68 7.85 2.01 16.51
CA ALA A 68 8.48 2.69 17.65
C ALA A 68 9.98 2.34 17.80
N ARG A 69 10.42 1.22 17.22
CA ARG A 69 11.82 0.77 17.21
C ARG A 69 12.20 0.25 15.83
N ALA A 70 13.44 0.52 15.42
CA ALA A 70 13.97 -0.02 14.17
C ALA A 70 13.92 -1.55 14.18
N LYS A 71 13.45 -2.13 13.08
CA LYS A 71 13.42 -3.58 12.90
C LYS A 71 14.73 -4.12 12.32
N PRO A 72 15.22 -5.27 12.80
CA PRO A 72 16.31 -5.99 12.16
C PRO A 72 15.98 -6.33 10.71
N ILE A 73 17.01 -6.46 9.85
CA ILE A 73 16.84 -6.79 8.42
C ILE A 73 16.09 -8.12 8.24
N SER A 74 16.32 -9.10 9.11
CA SER A 74 15.63 -10.39 9.08
C SER A 74 14.11 -10.23 9.27
N GLU A 75 13.68 -9.41 10.22
CA GLU A 75 12.26 -9.10 10.46
C GLU A 75 11.66 -8.30 9.30
N LYS A 76 12.40 -7.31 8.77
CA LYS A 76 11.96 -6.54 7.60
C LYS A 76 11.64 -7.46 6.41
N LYS A 77 12.52 -8.44 6.12
CA LYS A 77 12.32 -9.43 5.04
C LYS A 77 11.10 -10.33 5.29
N LYS A 78 10.86 -10.75 6.53
CA LYS A 78 9.67 -11.54 6.88
C LYS A 78 8.39 -10.75 6.64
N ILE A 79 8.35 -9.50 7.11
CA ILE A 79 7.20 -8.61 6.93
C ILE A 79 6.94 -8.36 5.44
N GLU A 80 7.99 -8.08 4.66
CA GLU A 80 7.87 -7.89 3.21
C GLU A 80 7.34 -9.16 2.51
N GLY A 81 7.87 -10.33 2.86
CA GLY A 81 7.39 -11.61 2.31
C GLY A 81 5.93 -11.88 2.66
N TRP A 82 5.55 -11.63 3.92
CA TRP A 82 4.16 -11.75 4.36
C TRP A 82 3.23 -10.80 3.61
N LEU A 83 3.63 -9.53 3.41
CA LEU A 83 2.86 -8.54 2.67
C LEU A 83 2.65 -8.94 1.19
N LYS A 84 3.67 -9.47 0.52
CA LYS A 84 3.56 -9.97 -0.87
C LYS A 84 2.52 -11.07 -0.99
N VAL A 85 2.53 -12.02 -0.04
CA VAL A 85 1.54 -13.10 0.01
C VAL A 85 0.15 -12.56 0.33
N ARG A 86 0.04 -11.68 1.34
CA ARG A 86 -1.24 -11.17 1.82
C ARG A 86 -1.98 -10.34 0.78
N LEU A 87 -1.24 -9.51 0.02
CA LEU A 87 -1.80 -8.65 -1.01
C LEU A 87 -1.91 -9.34 -2.38
N SER A 88 -1.42 -10.58 -2.52
CA SER A 88 -1.32 -11.28 -3.82
C SER A 88 -0.65 -10.42 -4.90
N GLN A 89 0.31 -9.59 -4.51
CA GLN A 89 1.04 -8.67 -5.38
C GLN A 89 2.54 -8.85 -5.21
N SER A 90 3.25 -9.06 -6.31
CA SER A 90 4.71 -9.15 -6.33
C SER A 90 5.39 -7.78 -6.29
N ASN A 91 4.71 -6.76 -6.83
CA ASN A 91 5.23 -5.42 -7.03
C ASN A 91 4.81 -4.49 -5.89
N ILE A 92 5.32 -4.80 -4.69
CA ILE A 92 5.19 -3.91 -3.53
C ILE A 92 6.55 -3.35 -3.17
N ASP A 93 6.58 -2.08 -2.78
CA ASP A 93 7.74 -1.45 -2.17
C ASP A 93 7.42 -1.16 -0.70
N VAL A 94 8.28 -1.60 0.21
CA VAL A 94 8.04 -1.53 1.66
C VAL A 94 9.11 -0.67 2.33
N VAL A 95 8.69 0.48 2.84
CA VAL A 95 9.55 1.42 3.55
C VAL A 95 9.32 1.29 5.05
N PHE A 96 10.39 1.05 5.79
CA PHE A 96 10.35 0.94 7.25
C PHE A 96 10.87 2.22 7.91
N ARG A 97 10.00 2.92 8.65
CA ARG A 97 10.32 4.11 9.44
C ARG A 97 10.48 3.78 10.93
N LYS A 98 11.22 4.65 11.62
CA LYS A 98 11.40 4.71 13.07
C LYS A 98 11.21 6.17 13.50
#